data_AF-M6DEM0-F1
#
_entry.id   AF-M6DEM0-F1
#
_cell.length_a   1.000
_cell.length_b   1.000
_cell.length_c   1.000
_cell.angle_alpha   90.00
_cell.angle_beta   90.00
_cell.angle_gamma   90.00
#
_symmetry.space_group_name_H-M   'P 1'
#
loop_
_entity.id
_entity.type
_entity.pdbx_description
1 polymer ?
#
loop_
_entity_poly.entity_id
_entity_poly.type
_entity_poly.pdbx_seq_one_letter_code
_entity_poly.pdbx_strand_id
1 'polypeptide(L)'
;MLSQIEQGKSVPTIAVLWKIATGLNVPFSELLKEKGTEGVFLLKAENTKVLYSSSKVYSSRALFPFIGGRRVEFYELILKPGGIEVAEAHKAGTTENLVVVQGKLRLRVGDKVVELDAKDSVYFRADVPHEYINPTDTETLMYLVMEYTDEAS
;
A
#
# COMPACT_ATOMS: atom_id res chain seq x y z
N MET A 1 -4.49 -4.19 -40.80
CA MET A 1 -3.32 -4.12 -39.90
C MET A 1 -3.71 -3.78 -38.47
N LEU A 2 -4.51 -2.74 -38.21
CA LEU A 2 -4.94 -2.40 -36.84
C LEU A 2 -5.63 -3.57 -36.11
N SER A 3 -6.56 -4.26 -36.77
CA SER A 3 -7.22 -5.45 -36.21
C SER A 3 -6.27 -6.61 -35.81
N GLN A 4 -5.10 -6.73 -36.46
CA GLN A 4 -4.09 -7.73 -36.07
C GLN A 4 -3.31 -7.31 -34.83
N ILE A 5 -3.09 -6.00 -34.65
CA ILE A 5 -2.51 -5.41 -33.44
C ILE A 5 -3.48 -5.59 -32.27
N GLU A 6 -4.77 -5.30 -32.47
CA GLU A 6 -5.82 -5.46 -31.46
C GLU A 6 -6.02 -6.92 -31.01
N GLN A 7 -5.84 -7.88 -31.92
CA GLN A 7 -5.92 -9.31 -31.62
C GLN A 7 -4.62 -9.91 -31.06
N GLY A 8 -3.58 -9.09 -30.82
CA GLY A 8 -2.27 -9.56 -30.34
C GLY A 8 -1.49 -10.43 -31.33
N LYS A 9 -1.92 -10.49 -32.60
CA LYS A 9 -1.32 -11.32 -33.65
C LYS A 9 -0.11 -10.67 -34.32
N SER A 10 0.16 -9.40 -34.02
CA SER A 10 1.33 -8.66 -34.50
C SER A 10 1.84 -7.70 -33.44
N VAL A 11 3.15 -7.68 -33.21
CA VAL A 11 3.81 -6.71 -32.32
C VAL A 11 4.08 -5.43 -33.13
N PRO A 12 3.39 -4.31 -32.85
CA PRO A 12 3.62 -3.06 -33.58
C PRO A 12 4.96 -2.44 -33.21
N THR A 13 5.54 -1.68 -34.15
CA THR A 13 6.70 -0.82 -33.84
C THR A 13 6.25 0.45 -33.12
N ILE A 14 7.18 1.13 -32.43
CA ILE A 14 6.92 2.42 -31.76
C ILE A 14 6.34 3.46 -32.74
N ALA A 15 6.84 3.50 -33.98
CA ALA A 15 6.33 4.41 -35.02
C ALA A 15 4.86 4.16 -35.37
N VAL A 16 4.41 2.90 -35.30
CA VAL A 16 3.01 2.53 -35.52
C VAL A 16 2.14 2.97 -34.34
N LEU A 17 2.62 2.77 -33.10
CA LEU A 17 1.90 3.22 -31.90
C LEU A 17 1.71 4.75 -31.85
N TRP A 18 2.73 5.52 -32.24
CA TRP A 18 2.59 6.99 -32.35
C TRP A 18 1.53 7.41 -33.35
N LYS A 19 1.48 6.78 -34.53
CA LYS A 19 0.44 7.06 -35.54
C LYS A 19 -0.96 6.75 -35.02
N ILE A 20 -1.11 5.66 -34.25
CA ILE A 20 -2.38 5.30 -33.61
C ILE A 20 -2.77 6.36 -32.58
N ALA A 21 -1.86 6.77 -31.69
CA ALA A 21 -2.13 7.78 -30.65
C ALA A 21 -2.57 9.12 -31.26
N THR A 22 -1.85 9.58 -32.29
CA THR A 22 -2.20 10.78 -33.05
C THR A 22 -3.55 10.66 -33.75
N GLY A 23 -3.83 9.51 -34.38
CA GLY A 23 -5.10 9.27 -35.06
C GLY A 23 -6.31 9.23 -34.11
N LEU A 24 -6.09 8.79 -32.86
CA LEU A 24 -7.11 8.75 -31.80
C LEU A 24 -7.17 10.03 -30.97
N ASN A 25 -6.28 11.00 -31.22
CA ASN A 25 -6.15 12.24 -30.43
C ASN A 25 -5.98 12.00 -28.92
N VAL A 26 -5.19 10.99 -28.56
CA VAL A 26 -4.84 10.67 -27.16
C VAL A 26 -3.33 10.74 -26.94
N PRO A 27 -2.85 11.03 -25.71
CA PRO A 27 -1.44 10.91 -25.38
C PRO A 27 -0.91 9.49 -25.65
N PHE A 28 0.34 9.38 -26.11
CA PHE A 28 1.00 8.07 -26.32
C PHE A 28 0.97 7.18 -25.07
N SER A 29 1.11 7.78 -23.89
CA SER A 29 1.02 7.08 -22.60
C SER A 29 -0.33 6.40 -22.38
N GLU A 30 -1.40 6.83 -23.04
CA GLU A 30 -2.73 6.24 -22.93
C GLU A 30 -2.84 4.90 -23.66
N LEU A 31 -2.07 4.69 -24.74
CA LEU A 31 -1.94 3.37 -25.38
C LEU A 31 -1.09 2.39 -24.56
N LEU A 32 -0.27 2.92 -23.65
CA LEU A 32 0.58 2.15 -22.75
C LEU A 32 -0.02 1.96 -21.35
N LYS A 33 -1.16 2.59 -21.07
CA LYS A 33 -1.90 2.29 -19.85
C LYS A 33 -2.31 0.83 -19.94
N GLU A 34 -1.64 -0.01 -19.16
CA GLU A 34 -2.27 -1.24 -18.70
C GLU A 34 -3.59 -0.79 -18.09
N LYS A 35 -4.70 -1.31 -18.61
CA LYS A 35 -5.99 -1.14 -17.95
C LYS A 35 -5.78 -1.55 -16.50
N GLY A 36 -5.75 -0.55 -15.60
CA GLY A 36 -5.82 -0.82 -14.16
C GLY A 36 -6.97 -1.78 -13.99
N THR A 37 -6.67 -2.96 -13.44
CA THR A 37 -7.54 -4.15 -13.42
C THR A 37 -9.02 -3.79 -13.31
N GLU A 38 -9.72 -3.66 -14.45
CA GLU A 38 -11.17 -3.46 -14.46
C GLU A 38 -11.78 -4.82 -14.08
N GLY A 39 -12.30 -4.91 -12.85
CA GLY A 39 -12.94 -6.14 -12.34
C GLY A 39 -12.57 -6.48 -10.90
N VAL A 40 -12.86 -7.73 -10.51
CA VAL A 40 -12.52 -8.28 -9.20
C VAL A 40 -11.08 -8.80 -9.23
N PHE A 41 -10.22 -8.25 -8.37
CA PHE A 41 -8.87 -8.77 -8.16
C PHE A 41 -8.84 -9.59 -6.86
N LEU A 42 -8.45 -10.87 -6.95
CA LEU A 42 -8.26 -11.74 -5.80
C LEU A 42 -6.77 -11.95 -5.53
N LEU A 43 -6.27 -11.36 -4.45
CA LEU A 43 -4.95 -11.68 -3.91
C LEU A 43 -5.10 -12.78 -2.86
N LYS A 44 -4.78 -14.02 -3.21
CA LYS A 44 -4.78 -15.12 -2.23
C LYS A 44 -3.67 -14.90 -1.20
N ALA A 45 -3.98 -15.16 0.08
CA ALA A 45 -3.02 -15.04 1.17
C ALA A 45 -1.71 -15.83 0.94
N GLU A 46 -1.81 -17.05 0.39
CA GLU A 46 -0.65 -17.89 0.06
C GLU A 46 0.30 -17.27 -0.99
N ASN A 47 -0.20 -16.32 -1.79
CA ASN A 47 0.55 -15.64 -2.84
C ASN A 47 1.05 -14.26 -2.38
N THR A 48 0.83 -13.88 -1.12
CA THR A 48 1.32 -12.60 -0.57
C THR A 48 2.71 -12.75 0.01
N LYS A 49 3.59 -11.80 -0.29
CA LYS A 49 4.90 -11.71 0.36
C LYS A 49 4.72 -11.05 1.73
N VAL A 50 5.17 -11.73 2.77
CA VAL A 50 5.26 -11.16 4.13
C VAL A 50 6.66 -10.63 4.34
N LEU A 51 6.76 -9.36 4.73
CA LEU A 51 7.99 -8.73 5.17
C LEU A 51 8.06 -8.79 6.69
N TYR A 52 9.27 -8.96 7.21
CA TYR A 52 9.53 -9.00 8.65
C TYR A 52 10.56 -7.95 9.00
N SER A 53 10.42 -7.34 10.17
CA SER A 53 11.51 -6.54 10.74
C SER A 53 12.72 -7.44 11.05
N SER A 54 13.89 -6.83 11.22
CA SER A 54 15.15 -7.55 11.47
C SER A 54 15.07 -8.46 12.71
N SER A 55 14.36 -8.02 13.74
CA SER A 55 14.09 -8.75 14.98
C SER A 55 12.99 -9.81 14.85
N LYS A 56 12.25 -9.84 13.73
CA LYS A 56 11.09 -10.71 13.49
C LYS A 56 9.98 -10.59 14.53
N VAL A 57 9.90 -9.45 15.22
CA VAL A 57 8.81 -9.13 16.16
C VAL A 57 7.62 -8.49 15.46
N TYR A 58 7.86 -7.91 14.29
CA TYR A 58 6.87 -7.26 13.44
C TYR A 58 6.85 -7.93 12.07
N SER A 59 5.66 -8.07 11.50
CA SER A 59 5.46 -8.42 10.11
C SER A 59 4.45 -7.50 9.44
N SER A 60 4.67 -7.27 8.14
CA SER A 60 3.77 -6.52 7.26
C SER A 60 3.50 -7.33 6.00
N ARG A 61 2.23 -7.40 5.63
CA ARG A 61 1.74 -8.12 4.45
C ARG A 61 0.84 -7.20 3.66
N ALA A 62 1.25 -6.85 2.44
CA ALA A 62 0.43 -6.04 1.55
C ALA A 62 -0.83 -6.82 1.16
N LEU A 63 -1.99 -6.19 1.31
CA LEU A 63 -3.31 -6.78 1.04
C LEU A 63 -3.82 -6.52 -0.38
N PHE A 64 -3.06 -5.77 -1.16
CA PHE A 64 -3.33 -5.50 -2.57
C PHE A 64 -2.00 -5.18 -3.29
N PRO A 65 -1.90 -5.42 -4.60
CA PRO A 65 -0.68 -5.12 -5.36
C PRO A 65 -0.50 -3.61 -5.57
N PHE A 66 0.76 -3.16 -5.55
CA PHE A 66 1.12 -1.82 -6.01
C PHE A 66 0.94 -1.73 -7.54
N ILE A 67 -0.29 -1.43 -7.97
CA ILE A 67 -0.64 -1.16 -9.36
C ILE A 67 -0.56 0.34 -9.57
N GLY A 68 0.20 0.76 -10.59
CA GLY A 68 0.66 2.13 -10.80
C GLY A 68 -0.41 3.21 -10.68
N GLY A 69 -0.05 4.32 -10.02
CA GLY A 69 -0.88 5.52 -9.87
C GLY A 69 -1.79 5.55 -8.65
N ARG A 70 -1.74 4.54 -7.76
CA ARG A 70 -2.49 4.56 -6.50
C ARG A 70 -1.74 5.32 -5.42
N ARG A 71 -2.47 6.19 -4.73
CA ARG A 71 -1.99 6.99 -3.58
C ARG A 71 -2.06 6.27 -2.26
N VAL A 72 -2.58 5.06 -2.23
CA VAL A 72 -2.92 4.34 -1.01
C VAL A 72 -2.29 2.96 -1.03
N GLU A 73 -1.74 2.56 0.11
CA GLU A 73 -1.33 1.21 0.45
C GLU A 73 -2.20 0.65 1.58
N PHE A 74 -2.38 -0.68 1.62
CA PHE A 74 -3.21 -1.37 2.59
C PHE A 74 -2.51 -2.64 3.06
N TYR A 75 -2.34 -2.75 4.37
CA TYR A 75 -1.48 -3.73 5.02
C TYR A 75 -2.21 -4.48 6.12
N GLU A 76 -1.87 -5.76 6.25
CA GLU A 76 -2.00 -6.50 7.50
C GLU A 76 -0.70 -6.45 8.26
N LEU A 77 -0.79 -6.09 9.54
CA LEU A 77 0.35 -5.97 10.44
C LEU A 77 0.17 -6.91 11.62
N ILE A 78 1.24 -7.61 11.99
CA ILE A 78 1.28 -8.43 13.20
C ILE A 78 2.46 -7.98 14.06
N LEU A 79 2.19 -7.74 15.34
CA LEU A 79 3.20 -7.42 16.33
C LEU A 79 3.15 -8.47 17.45
N LYS A 80 4.28 -9.16 17.66
CA LYS A 80 4.42 -10.21 18.67
C LYS A 80 4.27 -9.67 20.10
N PRO A 81 4.03 -10.54 21.10
CA PRO A 81 4.02 -10.17 22.51
C PRO A 81 5.23 -9.32 22.90
N GLY A 82 5.00 -8.18 23.56
CA GLY A 82 6.05 -7.24 23.95
C GLY A 82 6.81 -6.59 22.79
N GLY A 83 6.39 -6.82 21.54
CA GLY A 83 7.08 -6.35 20.33
C GLY A 83 7.04 -4.83 20.20
N ILE A 84 8.13 -4.28 19.67
CA ILE A 84 8.26 -2.85 19.35
C ILE A 84 8.77 -2.75 17.92
N GLU A 85 8.05 -1.99 17.10
CA GLU A 85 8.49 -1.58 15.76
C GLU A 85 8.62 -0.07 15.73
N VAL A 86 9.81 0.42 15.39
CA VAL A 86 10.12 1.85 15.27
C VAL A 86 10.15 2.19 13.78
N ALA A 87 9.28 3.09 13.36
CA ALA A 87 9.24 3.58 12.00
C ALA A 87 9.89 4.97 11.91
N GLU A 88 10.82 5.12 10.97
CA GLU A 88 11.28 6.44 10.57
C GLU A 88 10.13 7.23 9.93
N ALA A 89 10.26 8.55 9.92
CA ALA A 89 9.30 9.42 9.24
C ALA A 89 9.13 8.98 7.77
N HIS A 90 7.90 8.73 7.36
CA HIS A 90 7.58 8.50 5.96
C HIS A 90 7.69 9.80 5.14
N LYS A 91 7.49 9.68 3.83
CA LYS A 91 7.51 10.83 2.93
C LYS A 91 6.58 11.93 3.45
N ALA A 92 6.98 13.19 3.26
CA ALA A 92 6.18 14.36 3.62
C ALA A 92 4.72 14.22 3.14
N GLY A 93 3.78 14.52 4.04
CA GLY A 93 2.35 14.42 3.82
C GLY A 93 1.76 13.01 3.91
N THR A 94 2.57 11.97 4.15
CA THR A 94 2.05 10.61 4.37
C THR A 94 1.20 10.56 5.64
N THR A 95 0.03 9.93 5.53
CA THR A 95 -0.89 9.69 6.65
C THR A 95 -1.26 8.23 6.74
N GLU A 96 -1.72 7.83 7.92
CA GLU A 96 -2.04 6.46 8.22
C GLU A 96 -3.37 6.35 8.96
N ASN A 97 -4.18 5.38 8.56
CA ASN A 97 -5.40 4.98 9.23
C ASN A 97 -5.29 3.50 9.64
N LEU A 98 -5.21 3.26 10.95
CA LEU A 98 -5.00 1.93 11.51
C LEU A 98 -6.19 1.52 12.37
N VAL A 99 -6.56 0.25 12.31
CA VAL A 99 -7.54 -0.38 13.22
C VAL A 99 -6.91 -1.61 13.89
N VAL A 100 -7.12 -1.74 15.20
CA VAL A 100 -6.75 -2.97 15.93
C VAL A 100 -7.85 -4.00 15.74
N VAL A 101 -7.53 -5.16 15.17
CA VAL A 101 -8.49 -6.26 14.97
C VAL A 101 -8.54 -7.14 16.21
N GLN A 102 -7.37 -7.46 16.75
CA GLN A 102 -7.18 -8.30 17.92
C GLN A 102 -5.97 -7.82 18.71
N GLY A 103 -6.04 -7.92 20.05
CA GLY A 103 -4.98 -7.50 20.94
C GLY A 103 -5.13 -6.04 21.36
N LYS A 104 -4.00 -5.40 21.68
CA LYS A 104 -3.91 -4.01 22.14
C LYS A 104 -2.66 -3.37 21.53
N LEU A 105 -2.79 -2.15 21.04
CA LEU A 105 -1.68 -1.36 20.53
C LEU A 105 -1.44 -0.15 21.44
N ARG A 106 -0.19 0.10 21.79
CA ARG A 106 0.26 1.43 22.22
C ARG A 106 0.99 2.07 21.05
N LEU A 107 0.45 3.17 20.55
CA LEU A 107 1.01 3.94 19.44
C LEU A 107 1.67 5.20 19.98
N ARG A 108 2.91 5.46 19.60
CA ARG A 108 3.58 6.75 19.81
C ARG A 108 3.74 7.46 18.47
N VAL A 109 3.34 8.74 18.39
CA VAL A 109 3.52 9.60 17.22
C VAL A 109 4.12 10.93 17.71
N GLY A 110 5.42 11.14 17.46
CA GLY A 110 6.17 12.19 18.14
C GLY A 110 6.01 12.09 19.67
N ASP A 111 5.53 13.16 20.31
CA ASP A 111 5.36 13.22 21.77
C ASP A 111 4.02 12.64 22.25
N LYS A 112 3.10 12.30 21.34
CA LYS A 112 1.78 11.79 21.70
C LYS A 112 1.81 10.27 21.83
N VAL A 113 1.21 9.76 22.90
CA VAL A 113 1.02 8.32 23.12
C VAL A 113 -0.46 8.06 23.29
N VAL A 114 -0.98 7.08 22.57
CA VAL A 114 -2.36 6.59 22.68
C VAL A 114 -2.38 5.08 22.83
N GLU A 115 -3.34 4.57 23.58
CA GLU A 115 -3.61 3.12 23.67
C GLU A 115 -4.91 2.82 22.91
N LEU A 116 -4.87 1.75 22.13
CA LEU A 116 -5.99 1.25 21.34
C LEU A 116 -6.30 -0.17 21.76
N ASP A 117 -7.57 -0.40 22.09
CA ASP A 117 -8.10 -1.74 22.28
C ASP A 117 -8.64 -2.30 20.95
N ALA A 118 -8.97 -3.59 20.94
CA ALA A 118 -9.57 -4.21 19.75
C ALA A 118 -10.82 -3.43 19.30
N LYS A 119 -10.91 -3.20 18.00
CA LYS A 119 -11.89 -2.38 17.26
C LYS A 119 -11.67 -0.87 17.30
N ASP A 120 -10.74 -0.36 18.10
CA ASP A 120 -10.37 1.04 18.03
C ASP A 120 -9.59 1.32 16.76
N SER A 121 -9.77 2.53 16.22
CA SER A 121 -9.04 3.04 15.07
C SER A 121 -8.38 4.37 15.37
N VAL A 122 -7.24 4.62 14.74
CA VAL A 122 -6.52 5.90 14.82
C VAL A 122 -6.18 6.39 13.43
N TYR A 123 -6.22 7.71 13.27
CA TYR A 123 -5.70 8.40 12.10
C TYR A 123 -4.61 9.36 12.54
N PHE A 124 -3.47 9.35 11.86
CA PHE A 124 -2.34 10.20 12.21
C PHE A 124 -1.45 10.52 11.01
N ARG A 125 -0.62 11.55 11.17
CA ARG A 125 0.45 11.88 10.25
C ARG A 125 1.62 10.94 10.48
N ALA A 126 2.02 10.21 9.45
CA ALA A 126 3.13 9.26 9.50
C ALA A 126 4.41 9.82 8.86
N ASP A 127 4.38 11.07 8.41
CA ASP A 127 5.56 11.85 8.02
C ASP A 127 6.35 12.42 9.21
N VAL A 128 6.18 11.80 10.38
CA VAL A 128 6.97 12.00 11.59
C VAL A 128 7.34 10.62 12.17
N PRO A 129 8.41 10.51 12.96
CA PRO A 129 8.76 9.25 13.61
C PRO A 129 7.62 8.74 14.49
N HIS A 130 7.37 7.44 14.42
CA HIS A 130 6.30 6.79 15.16
C HIS A 130 6.67 5.35 15.54
N GLU A 131 6.02 4.83 16.58
CA GLU A 131 6.32 3.51 17.13
C GLU A 131 5.04 2.71 17.42
N TYR A 132 5.05 1.45 17.00
CA TYR A 132 4.03 0.46 17.33
C TYR A 132 4.54 -0.42 18.46
N ILE A 133 3.82 -0.45 19.58
CA ILE A 133 4.20 -1.22 20.77
C ILE A 133 3.06 -2.15 21.13
N ASN A 134 3.32 -3.44 21.21
CA ASN A 134 2.39 -4.41 21.79
C ASN A 134 2.72 -4.55 23.28
N PRO A 135 1.92 -3.99 24.22
CA PRO A 135 2.22 -4.02 25.65
C PRO A 135 1.79 -5.34 26.31
N THR A 136 1.30 -6.32 25.55
CA THR A 136 0.68 -7.54 26.07
C THR A 136 1.53 -8.79 25.84
N ASP A 137 1.09 -9.90 26.43
CA ASP A 137 1.66 -11.24 26.28
C ASP A 137 1.03 -12.04 25.11
N THR A 138 0.13 -11.41 24.34
CA THR A 138 -0.52 -12.01 23.17
C THR A 138 -0.21 -11.24 21.89
N GLU A 139 -0.39 -11.85 20.72
CA GLU A 139 -0.17 -11.16 19.44
C GLU A 139 -1.22 -10.05 19.20
N THR A 140 -0.78 -8.96 18.59
CA THR A 140 -1.65 -7.87 18.14
C THR A 140 -1.73 -7.87 16.62
N LEU A 141 -2.96 -7.95 16.09
CA LEU A 141 -3.29 -7.93 14.67
C LEU A 141 -3.93 -6.60 14.32
N MET A 142 -3.42 -5.96 13.27
CA MET A 142 -3.89 -4.64 12.84
C MET A 142 -4.04 -4.60 11.32
N TYR A 143 -4.94 -3.75 10.85
CA TYR A 143 -5.00 -3.34 9.45
C TYR A 143 -4.66 -1.87 9.34
N LEU A 144 -3.82 -1.53 8.36
CA LEU A 144 -3.31 -0.19 8.15
C LEU A 144 -3.49 0.24 6.70
N VAL A 145 -4.19 1.35 6.50
CA VAL A 145 -4.24 2.08 5.24
C VAL A 145 -3.23 3.24 5.32
N MET A 146 -2.24 3.26 4.45
CA MET A 146 -1.27 4.34 4.32
C MET A 146 -1.58 5.15 3.06
N GLU A 147 -1.71 6.46 3.19
CA GLU A 147 -1.99 7.37 2.07
C GLU A 147 -0.81 8.33 1.86
N TYR A 148 -0.34 8.40 0.61
CA TYR A 148 0.65 9.35 0.13
C TYR A 148 -0.06 10.54 -0.51
N THR A 149 0.25 11.75 -0.09
CA THR A 149 -0.13 12.95 -0.83
C THR A 149 0.87 13.23 -1.95
N ASP A 150 0.37 13.59 -3.12
CA ASP A 150 1.18 14.33 -4.09
C ASP A 150 1.37 15.72 -3.48
N GLU A 151 2.61 16.12 -3.17
CA GLU A 151 2.88 17.55 -3.02
C GLU A 151 2.42 18.21 -4.32
N ALA A 152 1.48 19.14 -4.20
CA ALA A 152 1.12 20.00 -5.30
C ALA A 152 2.41 20.67 -5.79
N SER A 153 2.66 20.50 -7.09
CA SER A 153 3.66 21.19 -7.88
C SER A 153 3.76 22.68 -7.57
#